data_AF-A0A164IF18-F1
#
_entry.id   AF-A0A164IF18-F1
#
_cell.length_a   1.000
_cell.length_b   1.000
_cell.length_c   1.000
_cell.angle_alpha   90.00
_cell.angle_beta   90.00
_cell.angle_gamma   90.00
#
_symmetry.space_group_name_H-M   'P 1'
#
loop_
_entity.id
_entity.type
_entity.pdbx_description
1 polymer ?
#
loop_
_entity_poly.entity_id
_entity_poly.type
_entity_poly.pdbx_seq_one_letter_code
_entity_poly.pdbx_strand_id
1 'polypeptide(L)'
;MAQDFSLRHMLVDGQGNFGSVDGDNAAAMRYTEIRLSKIAHEMLADIDKETVDFGPNYDGSEKEPLVLPARLPNLLINGAAGIAVGMATNYPAAQPQ
;
A
#
# COMPACT_ATOMS: atom_id res chain seq x y z
N MET A 1 3.49 3.28 4.98
CA MET A 1 3.96 2.50 3.80
C MET A 1 5.43 2.73 3.44
N ALA A 2 6.04 3.83 3.87
CA ALA A 2 7.46 4.14 3.70
C ALA A 2 8.30 3.95 4.97
N GLN A 3 7.78 3.18 5.93
CA GLN A 3 8.44 2.84 7.20
C GLN A 3 8.79 1.35 7.18
N ASP A 4 10.06 1.02 7.28
CA ASP A 4 10.60 -0.34 7.21
C ASP A 4 10.33 -1.16 8.48
N PHE A 5 10.19 -0.49 9.61
CA PHE A 5 9.80 -1.11 10.88
C PHE A 5 8.30 -1.46 10.96
N SER A 6 7.48 -0.91 10.07
CA SER A 6 6.02 -1.14 10.07
C SER A 6 5.58 -2.21 9.07
N LEU A 7 6.24 -2.29 7.90
CA LEU A 7 5.89 -3.22 6.83
C LEU A 7 7.07 -4.13 6.50
N ARG A 8 6.78 -5.38 6.16
CA ARG A 8 7.81 -6.32 5.74
C ARG A 8 8.45 -5.92 4.41
N HIS A 9 7.62 -5.48 3.45
CA HIS A 9 8.07 -4.93 2.19
C HIS A 9 7.40 -3.57 1.95
N MET A 10 8.19 -2.50 2.01
CA MET A 10 7.71 -1.15 1.74
C MET A 10 7.28 -1.00 0.28
N LEU A 11 6.07 -0.48 0.07
CA LEU A 11 5.54 -0.17 -1.27
C LEU A 11 5.94 1.25 -1.72
N VAL A 12 6.28 2.13 -0.78
CA VAL A 12 6.66 3.52 -1.04
C VAL A 12 8.12 3.70 -0.64
N ASP A 13 8.92 4.26 -1.55
CA ASP A 13 10.29 4.72 -1.29
C ASP A 13 10.22 6.22 -0.96
N GLY A 14 10.54 6.58 0.29
CA GLY A 14 10.36 7.93 0.81
C GLY A 14 11.69 8.58 1.19
N GLN A 15 11.79 9.88 0.95
CA GLN A 15 12.88 10.74 1.41
C GLN A 15 12.33 11.81 2.37
N GLY A 16 12.97 11.97 3.53
CA GLY A 16 12.53 12.87 4.59
C GLY A 16 12.29 12.12 5.90
N ASN A 17 11.67 12.77 6.88
CA ASN A 17 11.35 12.16 8.16
C ASN A 17 9.96 11.48 8.11
N PHE A 18 9.96 10.14 8.12
CA PHE A 18 8.75 9.31 8.17
C PHE A 18 8.45 8.74 9.56
N GLY A 19 9.00 9.33 10.63
CA GLY A 19 8.83 8.87 12.00
C GLY A 19 9.83 7.78 12.40
N SER A 20 9.72 7.32 13.64
CA SER A 20 10.66 6.38 14.26
C SER A 20 9.94 5.26 15.00
N VAL A 21 10.69 4.22 15.36
CA VAL A 21 10.21 3.11 16.22
C VAL A 21 9.84 3.61 17.62
N ASP A 22 10.46 4.70 18.06
CA ASP A 22 10.22 5.30 19.38
C ASP A 22 8.92 6.12 19.44
N GLY A 23 8.19 6.21 18.32
CA GLY A 23 6.89 6.87 18.23
C GLY A 23 6.96 8.33 17.80
N ASP A 24 8.11 8.81 17.29
CA ASP A 24 8.18 10.13 16.70
C ASP A 24 7.29 10.20 15.45
N ASN A 25 6.54 11.30 15.35
CA ASN A 25 5.70 11.55 14.19
C ASN A 25 6.53 11.89 12.96
N ALA A 26 5.99 11.55 11.79
CA ALA A 26 6.52 12.01 10.51
C ALA A 26 6.50 13.54 10.42
N ALA A 27 7.40 14.10 9.61
CA ALA A 27 7.35 15.51 9.27
C ALA A 27 6.09 15.86 8.46
N ALA A 28 5.74 17.14 8.42
CA ALA A 28 4.64 17.62 7.59
C ALA A 28 4.87 17.27 6.11
N MET A 29 3.80 16.96 5.37
CA MET A 29 3.84 16.50 3.97
C MET A 29 4.68 17.36 3.02
N ARG A 30 4.76 18.67 3.28
CA ARG A 30 5.59 19.63 2.50
C ARG A 30 7.11 19.39 2.60
N TYR A 31 7.56 18.54 3.52
CA TYR A 31 8.97 18.22 3.78
C TYR A 31 9.33 16.78 3.44
N THR A 32 8.39 16.01 2.89
CA THR A 32 8.60 14.61 2.54
C THR A 32 8.40 14.44 1.04
N GLU A 33 9.30 13.68 0.42
CA GLU A 33 9.20 13.29 -0.99
C GLU A 33 9.01 11.78 -1.07
N ILE A 34 8.27 11.31 -2.07
CA ILE A 34 7.98 9.89 -2.26
C ILE A 34 8.05 9.50 -3.73
N ARG A 35 8.39 8.23 -3.96
CA ARG A 35 8.22 7.55 -5.23
C ARG A 35 7.81 6.08 -5.01
N LEU A 36 7.40 5.41 -6.09
CA LEU A 36 7.11 3.98 -6.03
C LEU A 36 8.38 3.18 -5.78
N SER A 37 8.30 2.25 -4.83
CA SER A 37 9.32 1.21 -4.68
C SER A 37 9.31 0.26 -5.88
N LYS A 38 10.39 -0.52 -6.08
CA LYS A 38 10.44 -1.53 -7.13
C LYS A 38 9.33 -2.58 -7.00
N ILE A 39 9.06 -3.05 -5.77
CA ILE A 39 8.02 -4.06 -5.53
C ILE A 39 6.60 -3.54 -5.81
N ALA A 40 6.36 -2.23 -5.66
CA ALA A 40 5.06 -1.64 -5.97
C ALA A 40 4.73 -1.69 -7.46
N HIS A 41 5.73 -1.77 -8.35
CA HIS A 41 5.47 -1.93 -9.79
C HIS A 41 4.81 -3.28 -10.10
N GLU A 42 5.10 -4.34 -9.32
CA GLU A 42 4.44 -5.65 -9.48
C GLU A 42 2.96 -5.62 -9.08
N MET A 43 2.55 -4.65 -8.27
CA MET A 43 1.14 -4.46 -7.92
C MET A 43 0.34 -3.82 -9.06
N LEU A 44 1.01 -3.03 -9.91
CA LEU A 44 0.42 -2.28 -11.03
C LEU A 44 0.71 -2.90 -12.39
N ALA A 45 1.53 -3.96 -12.43
CA ALA A 45 1.92 -4.61 -13.66
C ALA A 45 0.69 -5.03 -14.48
N ASP A 46 0.71 -4.70 -15.77
CA ASP A 46 -0.34 -5.01 -16.74
C ASP A 46 -1.71 -4.36 -16.50
N ILE A 47 -1.82 -3.36 -15.61
CA ILE A 47 -3.09 -2.67 -15.33
C ILE A 47 -3.75 -2.04 -16.56
N ASP A 48 -2.96 -1.59 -17.53
CA ASP A 48 -3.43 -0.96 -18.78
C ASP A 48 -3.88 -1.99 -19.84
N LYS A 49 -3.78 -3.30 -19.55
CA LYS A 49 -4.11 -4.39 -20.49
C LYS A 49 -5.49 -5.01 -20.22
N GLU A 50 -6.43 -4.21 -19.70
CA GLU A 50 -7.80 -4.64 -19.39
C GLU A 50 -7.84 -5.89 -18.47
N THR A 51 -6.87 -6.02 -17.55
CA THR A 51 -6.76 -7.19 -16.66
C THR A 51 -7.71 -7.16 -15.47
N VAL A 52 -8.29 -5.99 -15.18
CA VAL A 52 -9.17 -5.74 -14.04
C VAL A 52 -10.31 -4.81 -14.45
N ASP A 53 -11.43 -4.91 -13.75
CA ASP A 53 -12.57 -4.02 -13.97
C ASP A 53 -12.31 -2.63 -13.39
N PHE A 54 -12.76 -1.60 -14.11
CA PHE A 54 -12.73 -0.21 -13.67
C PHE A 54 -14.16 0.29 -13.41
N GLY A 55 -14.34 1.02 -12.31
CA GLY A 55 -15.59 1.68 -11.94
C GLY A 55 -15.45 3.21 -11.96
N PRO A 56 -16.57 3.95 -11.93
CA PRO A 56 -16.53 5.40 -11.72
C PRO A 56 -16.02 5.74 -10.31
N ASN A 57 -15.30 6.85 -10.17
CA ASN A 57 -14.95 7.44 -8.87
C ASN A 57 -16.20 8.03 -8.17
N TYR A 58 -16.03 8.60 -6.97
CA TYR A 58 -17.15 9.02 -6.10
C TYR A 58 -18.13 10.03 -6.72
N ASP A 59 -17.67 10.91 -7.62
CA ASP A 59 -18.50 11.90 -8.32
C ASP A 59 -18.75 11.56 -9.80
N GLY A 60 -18.20 10.43 -10.28
CA GLY A 60 -18.33 9.95 -11.64
C GLY A 60 -17.50 10.70 -12.69
N SER A 61 -16.58 11.58 -12.29
CA SER A 61 -15.73 12.34 -13.20
C SER A 61 -14.55 11.51 -13.77
N GLU A 62 -14.07 10.53 -13.02
CA GLU A 62 -12.94 9.67 -13.39
C GLU A 62 -13.29 8.18 -13.23
N LYS A 63 -12.39 7.32 -13.71
CA LYS A 63 -12.47 5.87 -13.52
C LYS A 63 -11.31 5.38 -12.68
N GLU A 64 -11.59 4.49 -11.73
CA GLU A 64 -10.60 3.85 -10.87
C GLU A 64 -10.72 2.31 -10.95
N PRO A 65 -9.60 1.59 -10.81
CA PRO A 65 -9.63 0.13 -10.79
C PRO A 65 -10.31 -0.37 -9.52
N LEU A 66 -11.21 -1.34 -9.63
CA LEU A 66 -11.91 -1.93 -8.47
C LEU A 66 -10.98 -2.83 -7.64
N VAL A 67 -9.97 -3.43 -8.29
CA VAL A 67 -8.89 -4.22 -7.69
C VAL A 67 -7.60 -3.96 -8.44
N LEU A 68 -6.45 -4.14 -7.78
CA LEU A 68 -5.15 -4.11 -8.46
C LEU A 68 -4.80 -5.49 -9.05
N PRO A 69 -4.09 -5.56 -10.18
CA PRO A 69 -3.61 -6.83 -10.75
C PRO A 69 -2.79 -7.68 -9.76
N ALA A 70 -2.02 -7.03 -8.87
CA ALA A 70 -1.38 -7.65 -7.70
C ALA A 70 -0.67 -8.99 -7.98
N ARG A 71 0.41 -8.97 -8.78
CA ARG A 71 1.17 -10.19 -9.14
C ARG A 71 1.83 -10.88 -7.94
N LEU A 72 1.84 -10.23 -6.78
CA LEU A 72 2.34 -10.75 -5.51
C LEU A 72 1.19 -10.83 -4.50
N PRO A 73 1.17 -11.87 -3.64
CA PRO A 73 0.14 -12.01 -2.61
C PRO A 73 0.37 -11.04 -1.44
N ASN A 74 0.14 -9.74 -1.68
CA ASN A 74 0.51 -8.65 -0.76
C ASN A 74 -0.17 -8.78 0.62
N LEU A 75 -1.41 -9.28 0.70
CA LEU A 75 -2.08 -9.53 1.97
C LEU A 75 -1.30 -10.52 2.85
N LEU A 76 -0.73 -11.57 2.25
CA LEU A 76 0.07 -12.54 2.98
C LEU A 76 1.42 -11.95 3.38
N ILE A 77 2.05 -11.22 2.46
CA ILE A 77 3.41 -10.70 2.64
C ILE A 77 3.46 -9.58 3.67
N ASN A 78 2.56 -8.60 3.57
CA ASN A 78 2.57 -7.40 4.42
C ASN A 78 1.55 -7.45 5.56
N GLY A 79 0.57 -8.35 5.50
CA GLY A 79 -0.49 -8.41 6.49
C GLY A 79 -1.47 -7.25 6.40
N ALA A 80 -2.47 -7.28 7.29
CA ALA A 80 -3.43 -6.21 7.47
C ALA A 80 -4.09 -6.32 8.84
N ALA A 81 -4.26 -5.21 9.54
CA ALA A 81 -5.04 -5.13 10.76
C ALA A 81 -6.12 -4.05 10.61
N GLY A 82 -7.34 -4.34 11.06
CA GLY A 82 -8.47 -3.44 10.92
C GLY A 82 -9.64 -3.81 11.82
N ILE A 83 -10.37 -2.80 12.27
CA ILE A 83 -11.57 -2.95 13.11
C ILE A 83 -12.72 -2.31 12.36
N ALA A 84 -13.77 -3.09 12.10
CA ALA A 84 -15.00 -2.64 11.46
C ALA A 84 -16.16 -2.72 12.47
N VAL A 85 -17.37 -2.42 12.03
CA VAL A 85 -18.57 -2.50 12.89
C VAL A 85 -18.95 -3.97 13.10
N GLY A 86 -18.72 -4.48 14.32
CA GLY A 86 -19.07 -5.85 14.71
C GLY A 86 -18.06 -6.93 14.32
N MET A 87 -16.91 -6.57 13.73
CA MET A 87 -15.85 -7.51 13.36
C MET A 87 -14.46 -6.87 13.42
N ALA A 88 -13.42 -7.69 13.57
CA ALA A 88 -12.03 -7.27 13.54
C ALA A 88 -11.19 -8.28 12.76
N THR A 89 -10.09 -7.81 12.18
CA THR A 89 -9.11 -8.63 11.47
C THR A 89 -7.69 -8.28 11.89
N ASN A 90 -6.83 -9.30 11.98
CA ASN A 90 -5.40 -9.14 12.19
C ASN A 90 -4.66 -10.28 11.46
N TYR A 91 -4.16 -9.99 10.28
CA TYR A 91 -3.35 -10.89 9.47
C TYR A 91 -1.87 -10.49 9.61
N PRO A 92 -1.01 -11.34 10.20
CA PRO A 92 0.41 -11.03 10.35
C PRO A 92 1.16 -11.17 9.02
N ALA A 93 2.28 -10.46 8.87
CA ALA A 93 3.16 -10.61 7.73
C ALA A 93 3.79 -12.02 7.69
N ALA A 94 3.68 -12.70 6.55
CA ALA A 94 4.30 -13.99 6.27
C ALA A 94 5.61 -13.82 5.47
N GLN A 95 6.51 -14.80 5.59
CA GLN A 95 7.73 -14.83 4.78
C GLN A 95 7.43 -15.34 3.36
N PRO A 96 7.69 -14.56 2.29
CA PRO A 96 7.81 -15.15 0.96
C PRO A 96 9.09 -16.00 0.92
N GLN A 97 8.99 -17.26 0.48
CA GLN A 97 10.15 -18.13 0.25
C GLN A 97 10.90 -17.73 -1.03
#